data_AF-A0A7K9ERG9-F1
#
_entry.id   AF-A0A7K9ERG9-F1
#
_cell.length_a   1.000
_cell.length_b   1.000
_cell.length_c   1.000
_cell.angle_alpha   90.00
_cell.angle_beta   90.00
_cell.angle_gamma   90.00
#
_symmetry.space_group_name_H-M   'P 1'
#
loop_
_entity.id
_entity.type
_entity.pdbx_description
1 polymer ?
#
loop_
_entity_poly.entity_id
_entity_poly.type
_entity_poly.pdbx_seq_one_letter_code
_entity_poly.pdbx_strand_id
1 'polypeptide(L)'
;QLCQAIEECKRLILALPEHSERQKDAVVRLIHLRLKLQELKEPRDPDEDEPNIRVVLEHRFYKEKSKSVKQMCDKCSTIIWGLIQTWYTCTGCYYRCHSKCLPLVSRPCVRAKVSHQAEYQLSICPESGLDSQDYRCAECRAPISLRETATAAGGC
;
A
#
# COMPACT_ATOMS: atom_id res chain seq x y z
N GLN A 1 -31.72 16.47 -9.42
CA GLN A 1 -31.05 16.12 -10.68
C GLN A 1 -30.74 14.62 -10.79
N LEU A 2 -29.84 14.03 -9.98
CA LEU A 2 -29.51 12.58 -10.11
C LEU A 2 -30.66 11.61 -9.80
N CYS A 3 -31.46 11.87 -8.76
CA CYS A 3 -32.63 11.03 -8.46
C CYS A 3 -33.64 11.02 -9.61
N GLN A 4 -33.84 12.16 -10.27
CA GLN A 4 -34.73 12.26 -11.45
C GLN A 4 -34.16 11.45 -12.62
N ALA A 5 -32.86 11.56 -12.89
CA ALA A 5 -32.20 10.77 -13.94
C ALA A 5 -32.27 9.26 -13.68
N ILE A 6 -32.22 8.81 -12.42
CA ILE A 6 -32.41 7.40 -12.03
C ILE A 6 -33.84 6.94 -12.36
N GLU A 7 -34.85 7.73 -12.00
CA GLU A 7 -36.25 7.38 -12.28
C GLU A 7 -36.54 7.35 -13.79
N GLU A 8 -35.99 8.29 -14.55
CA GLU A 8 -36.07 8.27 -16.02
C GLU A 8 -35.39 7.02 -16.59
N CYS A 9 -34.21 6.65 -16.09
CA CYS A 9 -33.49 5.47 -16.56
C CYS A 9 -34.25 4.18 -16.26
N LYS A 10 -34.92 4.07 -15.10
CA LYS A 10 -35.79 2.94 -14.77
C LYS A 10 -36.98 2.83 -15.74
N ARG A 11 -37.65 3.95 -16.03
CA ARG A 11 -38.77 3.98 -17.00
C ARG A 11 -38.31 3.56 -18.39
N LEU A 12 -37.13 4.02 -18.83
CA LEU A 12 -36.55 3.63 -20.11
C LEU A 12 -36.28 2.13 -20.20
N ILE A 13 -35.75 1.50 -19.15
CA ILE A 13 -35.49 0.04 -19.13
C ILE A 13 -36.79 -0.76 -19.30
N LEU A 14 -37.87 -0.32 -18.64
CA LEU A 14 -39.18 -0.97 -18.72
C LEU A 14 -39.89 -0.78 -20.08
N ALA A 15 -39.58 0.30 -20.80
CA ALA A 15 -40.15 0.58 -22.11
C ALA A 15 -39.40 -0.10 -23.27
N LEU A 16 -38.19 -0.61 -23.02
CA LEU A 16 -37.37 -1.27 -24.03
C LEU A 16 -37.68 -2.78 -24.11
N PRO A 17 -37.54 -3.40 -25.31
CA PRO A 17 -37.72 -4.84 -25.47
C PRO A 17 -36.76 -5.63 -24.58
N GLU A 18 -37.28 -6.70 -23.97
CA GLU A 18 -36.49 -7.61 -23.14
C GLU A 18 -35.30 -8.20 -23.91
N HIS A 19 -34.16 -8.28 -23.23
CA HIS A 19 -32.88 -8.78 -23.77
C HIS A 19 -32.28 -7.97 -24.93
N SER A 20 -32.83 -6.81 -25.29
CA SER A 20 -32.21 -5.93 -26.28
C SER A 20 -30.91 -5.31 -25.77
N GLU A 21 -29.93 -5.10 -26.67
CA GLU A 21 -28.67 -4.41 -26.33
C GLU A 21 -28.92 -3.03 -25.69
N ARG A 22 -29.91 -2.29 -26.20
CA ARG A 22 -30.31 -0.99 -25.64
C ARG A 22 -30.82 -1.10 -24.20
N GLN A 23 -31.52 -2.20 -23.86
CA GLN A 23 -31.96 -2.44 -22.48
C GLN A 23 -30.77 -2.69 -21.57
N LYS A 24 -29.76 -3.47 -22.01
CA LYS A 24 -28.53 -3.72 -21.26
C LYS A 24 -27.75 -2.41 -21.02
N ASP A 25 -27.59 -1.57 -22.03
CA ASP A 25 -26.94 -0.27 -21.91
C ASP A 25 -27.66 0.65 -20.90
N ALA A 26 -28.99 0.66 -20.94
CA ALA A 26 -29.79 1.42 -19.99
C ALA A 26 -29.61 0.90 -18.54
N VAL A 27 -29.47 -0.41 -18.34
CA VAL A 27 -29.14 -1.01 -17.03
C VAL A 27 -27.75 -0.59 -16.56
N VAL A 28 -26.74 -0.61 -17.42
CA VAL A 28 -25.38 -0.13 -17.08
C VAL A 28 -25.39 1.34 -16.66
N ARG A 29 -26.12 2.18 -17.40
CA ARG A 29 -26.32 3.60 -17.04
C ARG A 29 -27.01 3.76 -15.69
N LEU A 30 -28.02 2.94 -15.39
CA LEU A 30 -28.69 2.95 -14.09
C LEU A 30 -27.73 2.59 -12.94
N ILE A 31 -26.84 1.62 -13.14
CA ILE A 31 -25.81 1.25 -12.16
C ILE A 31 -24.88 2.44 -11.88
N HIS A 32 -24.35 3.07 -12.93
CA HIS A 32 -23.48 4.25 -12.78
C HIS A 32 -24.17 5.41 -12.05
N LEU A 33 -25.43 5.69 -12.37
CA LEU A 33 -26.20 6.75 -11.72
C LEU A 33 -26.42 6.44 -10.23
N ARG A 34 -26.67 5.19 -9.87
CA ARG A 34 -26.85 4.75 -8.47
C ARG A 34 -25.54 4.83 -7.67
N LEU A 35 -24.42 4.41 -8.26
CA LEU A 35 -23.10 4.54 -7.63
C LEU A 35 -22.77 6.01 -7.35
N LYS A 36 -22.97 6.90 -8.33
CA LYS A 36 -22.75 8.34 -8.16
C LYS A 36 -23.69 8.97 -7.11
N LEU A 37 -24.92 8.48 -7.00
CA LEU A 37 -25.83 8.94 -5.95
C LEU A 37 -25.37 8.47 -4.56
N GLN A 38 -24.81 7.26 -4.44
CA GLN A 38 -24.24 6.75 -3.20
C GLN A 38 -23.01 7.57 -2.79
N GLU A 39 -22.09 7.87 -3.72
CA GLU A 39 -20.92 8.72 -3.48
C GLU A 39 -21.27 10.13 -2.96
N LEU A 40 -22.45 10.66 -3.31
CA LEU A 40 -22.92 11.96 -2.82
C LEU A 40 -23.71 11.89 -1.52
N LYS A 41 -24.31 10.72 -1.23
CA LYS A 41 -25.11 10.50 -0.01
C LYS A 41 -24.25 10.05 1.16
N GLU A 42 -23.17 9.33 0.90
CA GLU A 42 -22.14 9.08 1.90
C GLU A 42 -21.38 10.40 2.09
N PRO A 43 -21.55 11.10 3.23
CA PRO A 43 -20.72 12.27 3.49
C PRO A 43 -19.27 11.81 3.43
N ARG A 44 -18.48 12.45 2.57
CA ARG A 44 -17.02 12.36 2.64
C ARG A 44 -16.66 12.64 4.09
N ASP A 45 -16.11 11.64 4.77
CA ASP A 45 -15.73 11.76 6.17
C ASP A 45 -14.81 12.99 6.28
N PRO A 46 -15.09 13.98 7.14
CA PRO A 46 -14.20 15.13 7.29
C PRO A 46 -12.78 14.74 7.74
N ASP A 47 -12.60 13.52 8.27
CA ASP A 47 -11.30 12.88 8.55
C ASP A 47 -10.61 12.32 7.28
N GLU A 48 -11.27 12.31 6.11
CA GLU A 48 -10.67 11.81 4.85
C GLU A 48 -9.59 12.73 4.28
N ASP A 49 -9.62 14.02 4.65
CA ASP A 49 -8.67 15.05 4.22
C ASP A 49 -7.58 15.34 5.27
N GLU A 50 -7.75 14.93 6.54
CA GLU A 50 -6.63 14.84 7.46
C GLU A 50 -5.89 13.52 7.22
N PRO A 51 -4.64 13.55 6.73
CA PRO A 51 -3.89 12.32 6.63
C PRO A 51 -3.71 11.86 8.08
N ASN A 52 -4.31 10.72 8.46
CA ASN A 52 -4.09 10.07 9.74
C ASN A 52 -2.62 9.57 9.76
N ILE A 53 -1.69 10.52 9.86
CA ILE A 53 -0.25 10.29 9.72
C ILE A 53 0.22 9.65 11.00
N ARG A 54 0.63 8.39 10.89
CA ARG A 54 1.23 7.66 12.01
C ARG A 54 2.74 7.85 11.96
N VAL A 55 3.33 8.29 13.06
CA VAL A 55 4.77 8.47 13.17
C VAL A 55 5.38 7.28 13.91
N VAL A 56 6.28 6.54 13.26
CA VAL A 56 6.97 5.36 13.84
C VAL A 56 8.42 5.39 13.38
N LEU A 57 9.38 5.43 14.31
CA LEU A 57 10.82 5.53 14.02
C LEU A 57 11.14 6.57 12.92
N GLU A 58 10.55 7.77 13.06
CA GLU A 58 10.66 8.91 12.14
C GLU A 58 10.09 8.70 10.72
N HIS A 59 9.43 7.57 10.47
CA HIS A 59 8.57 7.43 9.30
C HIS A 59 7.29 8.20 9.51
N ARG A 60 6.79 8.83 8.45
CA ARG A 60 5.47 9.49 8.42
C ARG A 60 4.54 8.66 7.54
N PHE A 61 3.79 7.76 8.14
CA PHE A 61 2.94 6.80 7.44
C PHE A 61 1.56 7.34 7.17
N TYR A 62 1.14 7.35 5.90
CA TYR A 62 -0.27 7.54 5.55
C TYR A 62 -0.90 6.18 5.20
N LYS A 63 -2.21 6.07 5.45
CA LYS A 63 -2.99 4.88 5.07
C LYS A 63 -3.23 4.91 3.56
N GLU A 64 -2.85 3.85 2.86
CA GLU A 64 -3.02 3.79 1.40
C GLU A 64 -4.50 3.56 1.05
N LYS A 65 -5.05 4.40 0.16
CA LYS A 65 -6.43 4.30 -0.34
C LYS A 65 -6.51 3.55 -1.67
N SER A 66 -5.38 3.33 -2.33
CA SER A 66 -5.30 2.60 -3.60
C SER A 66 -5.75 1.15 -3.46
N LYS A 67 -6.48 0.63 -4.47
CA LYS A 67 -6.93 -0.76 -4.56
C LYS A 67 -5.94 -1.68 -5.31
N SER A 68 -4.69 -1.21 -5.52
CA SER A 68 -3.67 -1.99 -6.22
C SER A 68 -3.27 -3.26 -5.45
N VAL A 69 -3.13 -4.37 -6.17
CA VAL A 69 -3.05 -5.72 -5.58
C VAL A 69 -1.61 -6.20 -5.36
N LYS A 70 -0.59 -5.52 -5.92
CA LYS A 70 0.78 -6.03 -5.97
C LYS A 70 1.79 -5.07 -5.34
N GLN A 71 1.75 -4.92 -4.03
CA GLN A 71 2.82 -4.26 -3.27
C GLN A 71 3.50 -5.27 -2.35
N MET A 72 4.82 -5.18 -2.19
CA MET A 72 5.55 -6.00 -1.22
C MET A 72 5.60 -5.26 0.12
N CYS A 73 5.39 -5.97 1.23
CA CYS A 73 5.59 -5.42 2.57
C CYS A 73 7.08 -5.45 2.94
N ASP A 74 7.66 -4.29 3.23
CA ASP A 74 9.07 -4.16 3.60
C ASP A 74 9.40 -4.69 5.00
N LYS A 75 8.38 -5.08 5.78
CA LYS A 75 8.58 -5.64 7.13
C LYS A 75 8.59 -7.17 7.17
N CYS A 76 7.72 -7.82 6.40
CA CYS A 76 7.59 -9.28 6.42
C CYS A 76 7.87 -9.92 5.06
N SER A 77 8.25 -9.12 4.06
CA SER A 77 8.59 -9.60 2.71
C SER A 77 7.49 -10.41 2.04
N THR A 78 6.22 -10.16 2.39
CA THR A 78 5.06 -10.80 1.76
C THR A 78 4.17 -9.78 1.03
N ILE A 79 3.43 -10.28 0.03
CA ILE A 79 2.54 -9.45 -0.79
C ILE A 79 1.41 -8.87 0.06
N ILE A 80 1.16 -7.58 -0.14
CA ILE A 80 0.01 -6.84 0.36
C ILE A 80 -1.11 -6.98 -0.67
N TRP A 81 -2.16 -7.70 -0.31
CA TRP A 81 -3.34 -7.86 -1.16
C TRP A 81 -4.29 -6.68 -0.98
N GLY A 82 -4.06 -5.61 -1.74
CA GLY A 82 -4.69 -4.33 -1.46
C GLY A 82 -6.22 -4.23 -1.57
N LEU A 83 -6.88 -5.26 -2.10
CA LEU A 83 -8.34 -5.39 -2.08
C LEU A 83 -8.87 -5.91 -0.73
N ILE A 84 -8.04 -6.56 0.07
CA ILE A 84 -8.44 -7.29 1.28
C ILE A 84 -7.69 -6.77 2.52
N GLN A 85 -6.48 -6.25 2.33
CA GLN A 85 -5.59 -5.82 3.40
C GLN A 85 -5.39 -4.31 3.38
N THR A 86 -5.44 -3.68 4.56
CA THR A 86 -4.99 -2.30 4.74
C THR A 86 -3.47 -2.25 4.88
N TRP A 87 -2.83 -1.24 4.27
CA TRP A 87 -1.41 -0.97 4.45
C TRP A 87 -1.12 0.52 4.54
N TYR A 88 0.12 0.81 4.92
CA TYR A 88 0.64 2.14 5.12
C TYR A 88 1.89 2.35 4.27
N THR A 89 2.08 3.58 3.82
CA THR A 89 3.27 3.99 3.06
C THR A 89 3.89 5.21 3.73
N CYS A 90 5.21 5.20 3.93
CA CYS A 90 5.94 6.35 4.44
C CYS A 90 6.07 7.42 3.35
N THR A 91 5.70 8.67 3.64
CA THR A 91 5.79 9.78 2.67
C THR A 91 7.23 10.17 2.31
N GLY A 92 8.20 9.81 3.16
CA GLY A 92 9.60 10.21 2.99
C GLY A 92 10.46 9.20 2.24
N CYS A 93 10.39 7.92 2.62
CA CYS A 93 11.22 6.87 2.04
C CYS A 93 10.46 5.76 1.33
N TYR A 94 9.13 5.88 1.19
CA TYR A 94 8.27 4.90 0.53
C TYR A 94 8.31 3.49 1.15
N TYR A 95 8.70 3.37 2.42
CA TYR A 95 8.56 2.13 3.18
C TYR A 95 7.07 1.75 3.25
N ARG A 96 6.74 0.54 2.83
CA ARG A 96 5.38 -0.02 2.76
C ARG A 96 5.23 -1.17 3.75
N CYS A 97 4.18 -1.15 4.56
CA CYS A 97 3.91 -2.27 5.45
C CYS A 97 2.42 -2.51 5.68
N HIS A 98 2.03 -3.77 5.90
CA HIS A 98 0.68 -4.11 6.34
C HIS A 98 0.32 -3.36 7.62
N SER A 99 -0.98 -3.17 7.86
CA SER A 99 -1.48 -2.65 9.14
C SER A 99 -0.96 -3.44 10.35
N LYS A 100 -0.94 -4.78 10.27
CA LYS A 100 -0.39 -5.66 11.32
C LYS A 100 1.13 -5.55 11.51
N CYS A 101 1.85 -5.12 10.47
CA CYS A 101 3.31 -5.01 10.49
C CYS A 101 3.79 -3.65 10.97
N LEU A 102 2.93 -2.63 10.95
CA LEU A 102 3.24 -1.28 11.40
C LEU A 102 3.86 -1.22 12.82
N PRO A 103 3.31 -1.90 13.86
CA PRO A 103 3.93 -1.89 15.19
C PRO A 103 5.23 -2.70 15.27
N LEU A 104 5.57 -3.49 14.24
CA LEU A 104 6.77 -4.34 14.19
C LEU A 104 7.92 -3.69 13.40
N VAL A 105 7.72 -2.48 12.86
CA VAL A 105 8.75 -1.75 12.12
C VAL A 105 9.94 -1.50 13.04
N SER A 106 11.11 -2.01 12.64
CA SER A 106 12.37 -1.98 13.40
C SER A 106 13.40 -1.04 12.78
N ARG A 107 13.25 -0.69 11.51
CA ARG A 107 14.20 0.16 10.77
C ARG A 107 13.75 1.63 10.80
N PRO A 108 14.59 2.56 11.28
CA PRO A 108 14.29 3.99 11.23
C PRO A 108 14.24 4.53 9.80
N CYS A 109 13.53 5.63 9.61
CA CYS A 109 13.34 6.24 8.30
C CYS A 109 14.66 6.73 7.69
N VAL A 110 15.04 6.15 6.54
CA VAL A 110 16.27 6.53 5.83
C VAL A 110 16.23 8.00 5.39
N ARG A 111 15.07 8.51 4.97
CA ARG A 111 14.91 9.92 4.57
C ARG A 111 15.15 10.88 5.75
N ALA A 112 14.67 10.52 6.95
CA ALA A 112 14.90 11.32 8.15
C ALA A 112 16.38 11.30 8.53
N LYS A 113 17.01 10.12 8.56
CA LYS A 113 18.44 9.96 8.86
C LYS A 113 19.34 10.82 7.98
N VAL A 114 19.18 10.72 6.65
CA VAL A 114 20.01 11.47 5.70
C VAL A 114 19.76 12.98 5.79
N SER A 115 18.58 13.42 6.22
CA SER A 115 18.30 14.84 6.43
C SER A 115 19.10 15.44 7.60
N HIS A 116 19.48 14.64 8.60
CA HIS A 116 20.25 15.09 9.76
C HIS A 116 21.75 14.78 9.63
N GLN A 117 22.11 13.73 8.90
CA GLN A 117 23.47 13.22 8.74
C GLN A 117 23.69 12.77 7.28
N ALA A 118 24.01 13.72 6.40
CA ALA A 118 24.29 13.45 4.99
C ALA A 118 25.80 13.14 4.79
N GLU A 119 26.28 12.07 5.41
CA GLU A 119 27.65 11.60 5.22
C GLU A 119 27.68 10.45 4.21
N TYR A 120 28.65 10.51 3.29
CA TYR A 120 28.87 9.43 2.33
C TYR A 120 29.75 8.35 2.95
N GLN A 121 29.29 7.10 2.92
CA GLN A 121 30.16 5.95 3.16
C GLN A 121 31.04 5.74 1.93
N LEU A 122 32.31 6.14 2.01
CA LEU A 122 33.27 5.98 0.91
C LEU A 122 33.91 4.59 0.86
N SER A 123 33.83 3.82 1.95
CA SER A 123 34.31 2.43 2.02
C SER A 123 33.15 1.43 1.99
N ILE A 124 32.44 1.39 0.86
CA ILE A 124 31.49 0.32 0.54
C ILE A 124 32.30 -0.77 -0.16
N CYS A 125 32.50 -1.91 0.49
CA CYS A 125 33.40 -2.99 0.03
C CYS A 125 34.88 -2.60 0.09
N PRO A 126 35.53 -2.71 1.27
CA PRO A 126 37.00 -2.72 1.31
C PRO A 126 37.56 -3.78 0.35
N GLU A 127 38.78 -3.58 -0.14
CA GLU A 127 39.51 -4.52 -1.03
C GLU A 127 39.94 -5.83 -0.30
N SER A 128 39.12 -6.31 0.64
CA SER A 128 39.26 -7.59 1.31
C SER A 128 38.17 -8.56 0.82
N GLY A 129 38.40 -9.87 0.90
CA GLY A 129 37.41 -10.87 0.46
C GLY A 129 36.12 -10.81 1.29
N LEU A 130 34.96 -11.09 0.68
CA LEU A 130 33.64 -11.06 1.36
C LEU A 130 33.58 -11.98 2.59
N ASP A 131 34.31 -13.11 2.54
CA ASP A 131 34.44 -14.08 3.63
C ASP A 131 35.21 -13.54 4.84
N SER A 132 36.09 -12.57 4.64
CA SER A 132 36.86 -11.89 5.70
C SER A 132 36.14 -10.68 6.30
N GLN A 133 34.99 -10.28 5.74
CA GLN A 133 34.30 -9.04 6.12
C GLN A 133 33.19 -9.24 7.19
N ASP A 134 33.07 -10.45 7.77
CA ASP A 134 32.15 -10.77 8.89
C ASP A 134 30.74 -10.16 8.76
N TYR A 135 30.19 -10.19 7.54
CA TYR A 135 28.90 -9.58 7.25
C TYR A 135 27.81 -10.14 8.15
N ARG A 136 26.97 -9.25 8.70
CA ARG A 136 25.87 -9.60 9.59
C ARG A 136 24.58 -8.95 9.11
N CYS A 137 23.47 -9.64 9.33
CA CYS A 137 22.15 -9.07 9.10
C CYS A 137 21.96 -7.81 9.98
N ALA A 138 21.52 -6.71 9.37
CA ALA A 138 21.29 -5.45 10.07
C ALA A 138 20.18 -5.53 11.15
N GLU A 139 19.29 -6.54 11.07
CA GLU A 139 18.19 -6.71 12.02
C GLU A 139 18.53 -7.67 13.15
N CYS A 140 18.96 -8.90 12.85
CA CYS A 140 19.19 -9.94 13.85
C CYS A 140 20.67 -10.17 14.18
N ARG A 141 21.60 -9.49 13.49
CA ARG A 141 23.06 -9.68 13.60
C ARG A 141 23.55 -11.10 13.29
N ALA A 142 22.69 -11.96 12.74
CA ALA A 142 23.08 -13.28 12.27
C ALA A 142 24.16 -13.15 11.19
N PRO A 143 25.19 -14.02 11.21
CA PRO A 143 26.25 -14.00 10.21
C PRO A 143 25.69 -14.36 8.84
N ILE A 144 26.06 -13.57 7.82
CA ILE A 144 25.77 -13.83 6.42
C ILE A 144 26.96 -14.66 5.91
N SER A 145 26.94 -15.97 6.22
CA SER A 145 28.04 -16.88 5.85
C SER A 145 27.93 -17.30 4.38
N LEU A 146 29.03 -17.17 3.63
CA LEU A 146 29.21 -17.80 2.31
C LEU A 146 29.66 -19.26 2.41
N ARG A 147 30.04 -19.73 3.61
CA ARG A 147 30.36 -21.14 3.85
C ARG A 147 29.08 -21.89 4.13
N GLU A 148 28.78 -22.87 3.27
CA GLU A 148 27.64 -23.78 3.31
C GLU A 148 27.41 -24.33 4.73
N THR A 149 26.55 -23.67 5.49
CA THR A 149 25.82 -24.31 6.57
C THR A 149 24.39 -23.88 6.39
N ALA A 150 23.59 -24.81 5.84
CA ALA A 150 22.17 -24.67 5.66
C ALA A 150 21.49 -24.44 7.01
N THR A 151 21.38 -23.18 7.43
CA THR A 151 20.46 -22.75 8.48
C THR A 151 19.55 -21.72 7.87
N ALA A 152 18.28 -22.11 7.76
CA ALA A 152 17.18 -21.44 7.09
C ALA A 152 17.35 -19.92 6.94
N ALA A 153 17.69 -19.50 5.72
CA ALA A 153 17.63 -18.11 5.26
C ALA A 153 16.17 -17.61 5.09
N GLY A 154 15.28 -17.97 6.02
CA GLY A 154 13.84 -17.75 5.95
C GLY A 154 13.27 -16.99 7.15
N GLY A 155 14.10 -16.31 7.95
CA GLY A 155 13.67 -15.63 9.17
C GLY A 155 14.39 -14.31 9.41
N CYS A 156 14.01 -13.28 8.67
CA CYS A 156 14.05 -11.88 9.09
C CYS A 156 12.75 -11.21 8.64
#